data_AF-A0A1Y9H9C5-F1
#
_entry.id   AF-A0A1Y9H9C5-F1
#
_cell.length_a   1.000
_cell.length_b   1.000
_cell.length_c   1.000
_cell.angle_alpha   90.00
_cell.angle_beta   90.00
_cell.angle_gamma   90.00
#
_symmetry.space_group_name_H-M   'P 1'
#
loop_
_entity.id
_entity.type
_entity.pdbx_description
1 polymer ?
#
loop_
_entity_poly.entity_id
_entity_poly.type
_entity_poly.pdbx_seq_one_letter_code
_entity_poly.pdbx_strand_id
1 'polypeptide(L)'
;MTTVFENLDDAALRSYIFWSAVLVVKMLIMSPITSLNRVRKMAFANPEDASIISKKLKPKLDDIDVERVRRAHLNDLENIFPFFVIGFLYLLTNPAPFLAINLFRAVAVSRILHTLVYAVVVVPQPARFLAFMGAMVPTAYMALQTILYFLR
;
A
#
# COMPACT_ATOMS: atom_id res chain seq x y z
N MET A 1 -15.13 22.24 -25.31
CA MET A 1 -14.72 21.52 -24.10
C MET A 1 -13.64 20.55 -24.52
N THR A 2 -12.35 20.89 -24.31
CA THR A 2 -11.29 19.88 -24.33
C THR A 2 -11.68 18.82 -23.32
N THR A 3 -11.66 17.54 -23.70
CA THR A 3 -12.07 16.49 -22.76
C THR A 3 -11.09 16.51 -21.58
N VAL A 4 -11.56 16.29 -20.35
CA VAL A 4 -10.70 16.35 -19.15
C VAL A 4 -9.47 15.44 -19.27
N PHE A 5 -9.60 14.37 -20.06
CA PHE A 5 -8.53 13.41 -20.36
C PHE A 5 -7.51 13.90 -21.40
N GLU A 6 -7.86 14.85 -22.29
CA GLU A 6 -6.95 15.43 -23.28
C GLU A 6 -5.90 16.37 -22.66
N ASN A 7 -6.20 16.95 -21.49
CA ASN A 7 -5.32 17.88 -20.78
C ASN A 7 -4.41 17.20 -19.74
N LEU A 8 -4.38 15.86 -19.70
CA LEU A 8 -3.52 15.12 -18.78
C LEU A 8 -2.07 15.16 -19.28
N ASP A 9 -1.16 15.55 -18.38
CA ASP A 9 0.27 15.45 -18.65
C ASP A 9 0.69 13.98 -18.76
N ASP A 10 1.28 13.61 -19.91
CA ASP A 10 1.69 12.24 -20.20
C ASP A 10 2.76 11.73 -19.23
N ALA A 11 3.69 12.59 -18.79
CA ALA A 11 4.75 12.19 -17.88
C ALA A 11 4.21 11.90 -16.46
N ALA A 12 3.31 12.75 -15.96
CA ALA A 12 2.64 12.55 -14.67
C ALA A 12 1.76 11.29 -14.70
N LEU A 13 0.99 11.09 -15.77
CA LEU A 13 0.13 9.91 -15.95
C LEU A 13 0.95 8.61 -16.01
N ARG A 14 2.02 8.56 -16.81
CA ARG A 14 2.92 7.39 -16.88
C ARG A 14 3.53 7.06 -15.53
N SER A 15 3.97 8.08 -14.79
CA SER A 15 4.53 7.88 -13.45
C SER A 15 3.47 7.34 -12.48
N TYR A 16 2.25 7.88 -12.49
CA TYR A 16 1.15 7.38 -11.67
C TYR A 16 0.84 5.92 -11.96
N ILE A 17 0.68 5.56 -13.25
CA ILE A 17 0.39 4.18 -13.67
C ILE A 17 1.51 3.23 -13.23
N PHE A 18 2.78 3.60 -13.47
CA PHE A 18 3.92 2.78 -13.10
C PHE A 18 3.96 2.50 -11.59
N TRP A 19 3.90 3.54 -10.76
CA TRP A 19 3.95 3.37 -9.31
C TRP A 19 2.72 2.67 -8.75
N SER A 20 1.55 2.91 -9.34
CA SER A 20 0.34 2.19 -8.95
C SER A 20 0.45 0.70 -9.25
N ALA A 21 0.94 0.32 -10.43
CA ALA A 21 1.17 -1.07 -10.79
C ALA A 21 2.19 -1.74 -9.86
N VAL A 22 3.29 -1.06 -9.52
CA VAL A 22 4.28 -1.56 -8.55
C VAL A 22 3.64 -1.81 -7.18
N LEU A 23 2.81 -0.89 -6.70
CA LEU A 23 2.12 -1.05 -5.41
C LEU A 23 1.08 -2.17 -5.44
N VAL A 24 0.35 -2.35 -6.54
CA VAL A 24 -0.56 -3.50 -6.73
C VAL A 24 0.22 -4.81 -6.67
N VAL A 25 1.32 -4.93 -7.41
CA VAL A 25 2.18 -6.13 -7.38
C VAL A 25 2.66 -6.40 -5.96
N LYS A 26 3.07 -5.36 -5.21
CA LYS A 26 3.46 -5.49 -3.81
C LYS A 26 2.34 -6.07 -2.94
N MET A 27 1.12 -5.54 -3.06
CA MET A 27 -0.05 -6.03 -2.32
C MET A 27 -0.38 -7.48 -2.67
N LEU A 28 -0.28 -7.84 -3.96
CA LEU A 28 -0.45 -9.22 -4.40
C LEU A 28 0.60 -10.17 -3.81
N ILE A 29 1.84 -9.72 -3.61
CA ILE A 29 2.92 -10.48 -2.96
C ILE A 29 2.69 -10.64 -1.44
N MET A 30 2.00 -9.71 -0.78
CA MET A 30 1.74 -9.80 0.67
C MET A 30 0.82 -10.96 1.05
N SER A 31 -0.13 -11.32 0.18
CA SER A 31 -1.01 -12.48 0.37
C SER A 31 -0.25 -13.82 0.48
N PRO A 32 0.57 -14.24 -0.51
CA PRO A 32 1.33 -15.48 -0.43
C PRO A 32 2.38 -15.46 0.68
N ILE A 33 3.00 -14.32 1.03
CA ILE A 33 3.90 -14.25 2.19
C ILE A 33 3.16 -14.62 3.49
N THR A 34 1.93 -14.12 3.65
CA THR A 34 1.09 -14.46 4.80
C THR A 34 0.80 -15.97 4.84
N SER A 35 0.38 -16.54 3.70
CA SER A 35 0.09 -17.97 3.59
C SER A 35 1.33 -18.84 3.85
N LEU A 36 2.49 -18.49 3.30
CA LEU A 36 3.75 -19.19 3.55
C LEU A 36 4.13 -19.15 5.03
N ASN A 37 3.95 -18.02 5.72
CA ASN A 37 4.21 -17.94 7.15
C ASN A 37 3.23 -18.78 7.97
N ARG A 38 1.95 -18.87 7.57
CA ARG A 38 0.98 -19.79 8.20
C ARG A 38 1.40 -21.24 8.07
N VAL A 39 1.84 -21.65 6.89
CA VAL A 39 2.33 -23.01 6.64
C VAL A 39 3.60 -23.30 7.44
N ARG A 40 4.60 -22.41 7.40
CA ARG A 40 5.86 -22.56 8.14
C ARG A 40 5.68 -22.63 9.66
N LYS A 41 4.73 -21.86 10.20
CA LYS A 41 4.46 -21.79 11.65
C LYS A 41 3.37 -22.76 12.10
N MET A 42 2.80 -23.54 11.18
CA MET A 42 1.67 -24.44 11.44
C MET A 42 0.50 -23.70 12.13
N ALA A 43 0.29 -22.44 11.75
CA ALA A 43 -0.62 -21.49 12.39
C ALA A 43 -1.76 -21.14 11.42
N PHE A 44 -2.63 -22.13 11.19
CA PHE A 44 -3.79 -21.99 10.32
C PHE A 44 -4.94 -21.30 11.04
N ALA A 45 -5.64 -20.43 10.31
CA ALA A 45 -6.82 -19.74 10.82
C ALA A 45 -8.03 -20.66 10.89
N ASN A 46 -8.16 -21.55 9.91
CA ASN A 46 -9.33 -22.39 9.77
C ASN A 46 -9.04 -23.85 10.16
N PRO A 47 -10.03 -24.55 10.77
CA PRO A 47 -9.88 -25.93 11.19
C PRO A 47 -9.73 -26.90 10.02
N GLU A 48 -10.33 -26.63 8.86
CA GLU A 48 -10.16 -27.46 7.66
C GLU A 48 -8.71 -27.49 7.19
N ASP A 49 -8.06 -26.33 7.07
CA ASP A 49 -6.64 -26.22 6.67
C ASP A 49 -5.71 -26.89 7.68
N ALA A 50 -6.00 -26.73 8.97
CA ALA A 50 -5.25 -27.38 10.05
C ALA A 50 -5.38 -28.91 9.97
N SER A 51 -6.59 -29.41 9.70
CA SER A 51 -6.90 -30.84 9.64
C SER A 51 -6.28 -31.56 8.44
N ILE A 52 -6.04 -30.84 7.33
CA ILE A 52 -5.32 -31.35 6.15
C ILE A 52 -3.87 -31.70 6.50
N ILE A 53 -3.22 -30.89 7.34
CA ILE A 53 -1.84 -31.14 7.75
C ILE A 53 -1.76 -32.09 8.94
N SER A 54 -2.62 -31.92 9.94
CA SER A 54 -2.74 -32.86 11.05
C SER A 54 -4.08 -32.71 11.76
N LYS A 55 -4.80 -33.83 11.93
CA LYS A 55 -6.07 -33.89 12.69
C LYS A 55 -5.94 -33.44 14.16
N LYS A 56 -4.72 -33.34 14.70
CA LYS A 56 -4.45 -32.86 16.08
C LYS A 56 -4.14 -31.37 16.15
N LEU A 57 -3.94 -30.70 15.02
CA LEU A 57 -3.58 -29.30 14.96
C LEU A 57 -4.83 -28.45 15.20
N LYS A 58 -4.83 -27.66 16.28
CA LYS A 58 -5.91 -26.70 16.54
C LYS A 58 -5.64 -25.41 15.76
N PRO A 59 -6.67 -24.71 15.27
CA PRO A 59 -6.53 -23.37 14.72
C PRO A 59 -5.77 -22.46 15.67
N LYS A 60 -4.77 -21.74 15.15
CA LYS A 60 -3.95 -20.81 15.93
C LYS A 60 -3.90 -19.47 15.19
N LEU A 61 -4.66 -18.52 15.72
CA LEU A 61 -4.77 -17.16 15.17
C LEU A 61 -3.71 -16.22 15.74
N ASP A 62 -3.15 -16.53 16.91
CA ASP A 62 -2.30 -15.60 17.67
C ASP A 62 -0.80 -15.74 17.41
N ASP A 63 -0.42 -16.29 16.25
CA ASP A 63 1.00 -16.36 15.90
C ASP A 63 1.54 -14.97 15.57
N ILE A 64 2.52 -14.52 16.36
CA ILE A 64 3.06 -13.15 16.32
C ILE A 64 3.62 -12.82 14.92
N ASP A 65 4.25 -13.77 14.25
CA ASP A 65 4.87 -13.53 12.95
C ASP A 65 3.84 -13.48 11.83
N VAL A 66 2.82 -14.34 11.89
CA VAL A 66 1.68 -14.30 10.96
C VAL A 66 0.89 -13.01 11.10
N GLU A 67 0.58 -12.62 12.34
CA GLU A 67 -0.16 -11.39 12.62
C GLU A 67 0.62 -10.14 12.21
N ARG A 68 1.96 -10.17 12.30
CA ARG A 68 2.80 -9.08 11.81
C ARG A 68 2.65 -8.90 10.29
N VAL A 69 2.72 -9.98 9.50
CA VAL A 69 2.51 -9.85 8.04
C VAL A 69 1.08 -9.42 7.74
N ARG A 70 0.08 -9.96 8.45
CA ARG A 70 -1.33 -9.57 8.27
C ARG A 70 -1.56 -8.08 8.53
N ARG A 71 -0.98 -7.53 9.60
CA ARG A 71 -1.07 -6.09 9.91
C ARG A 71 -0.35 -5.22 8.89
N ALA A 72 0.79 -5.67 8.36
CA ALA A 72 1.46 -4.97 7.26
C ALA A 72 0.56 -4.90 6.01
N HIS A 73 -0.08 -6.02 5.66
CA HIS A 73 -0.98 -6.09 4.53
C HIS A 73 -2.24 -5.23 4.76
N LEU A 74 -2.82 -5.25 5.96
CA LEU A 74 -3.96 -4.39 6.30
C LEU A 74 -3.60 -2.91 6.17
N ASN A 75 -2.44 -2.51 6.69
CA ASN A 75 -1.97 -1.13 6.55
C ASN A 75 -1.75 -0.75 5.09
N ASP A 76 -1.32 -1.69 4.24
CA ASP A 76 -1.24 -1.47 2.80
C ASP A 76 -2.61 -1.20 2.18
N LEU A 77 -3.64 -1.97 2.54
CA LEU A 77 -5.01 -1.70 2.11
C LEU A 77 -5.47 -0.31 2.57
N GLU A 78 -5.27 0.04 3.84
CA GLU A 78 -5.72 1.32 4.41
C GLU A 78 -5.05 2.55 3.78
N ASN A 79 -3.84 2.42 3.22
CA ASN A 79 -3.07 3.58 2.73
C ASN A 79 -2.91 3.62 1.21
N ILE A 80 -2.73 2.47 0.56
CA ILE A 80 -2.52 2.40 -0.88
C ILE A 80 -3.85 2.62 -1.63
N PHE A 81 -4.98 2.15 -1.10
CA PHE A 81 -6.28 2.41 -1.74
C PHE A 81 -6.61 3.91 -1.81
N PRO A 82 -6.51 4.69 -0.71
CA PRO A 82 -6.66 6.14 -0.79
C PRO A 82 -5.69 6.78 -1.78
N PHE A 83 -4.45 6.30 -1.85
CA PHE A 83 -3.47 6.79 -2.83
C PHE A 83 -3.91 6.56 -4.28
N PHE A 84 -4.44 5.38 -4.63
CA PHE A 84 -4.95 5.14 -5.98
C PHE A 84 -6.08 6.10 -6.34
N VAL A 85 -7.02 6.29 -5.43
CA VAL A 85 -8.15 7.19 -5.67
C VAL A 85 -7.66 8.63 -5.81
N ILE A 86 -6.91 9.13 -4.83
CA ILE A 86 -6.53 10.55 -4.82
C ILE A 86 -5.43 10.88 -5.80
N GLY A 87 -4.52 9.95 -6.09
CA GLY A 87 -3.48 10.14 -7.10
C GLY A 87 -4.09 10.32 -8.48
N PHE A 88 -5.12 9.53 -8.81
CA PHE A 88 -5.88 9.72 -10.04
C PHE A 88 -6.63 11.04 -10.07
N LEU A 89 -7.37 11.38 -9.00
CA LEU A 89 -8.12 12.63 -8.94
C LEU A 89 -7.20 13.86 -9.02
N TYR A 90 -6.01 13.78 -8.42
CA TYR A 90 -5.01 14.84 -8.47
C TYR A 90 -4.48 15.07 -9.89
N LEU A 91 -4.34 14.03 -10.73
CA LEU A 91 -3.98 14.20 -12.15
C LEU A 91 -5.01 15.06 -12.90
N LEU A 92 -6.29 14.97 -12.55
CA LEU A 92 -7.37 15.75 -13.17
C LEU A 92 -7.27 17.26 -12.86
N THR A 93 -6.43 17.66 -11.90
CA THR A 93 -6.17 19.08 -11.56
C THR A 93 -5.09 19.72 -12.45
N ASN A 94 -4.56 18.97 -13.43
CA ASN A 94 -3.41 19.36 -14.26
C ASN A 94 -2.21 19.87 -13.42
N PRO A 95 -1.69 19.04 -12.49
CA PRO A 95 -0.62 19.46 -11.59
C PRO A 95 0.71 19.61 -12.32
N ALA A 96 1.62 20.40 -11.75
CA ALA A 96 2.99 20.47 -12.26
C ALA A 96 3.63 19.06 -12.31
N PRO A 97 4.12 18.59 -13.49
CA PRO A 97 4.53 17.20 -13.66
C PRO A 97 5.65 16.79 -12.71
N PHE A 98 6.63 17.67 -12.51
CA PHE A 98 7.74 17.45 -11.57
C PHE A 98 7.24 17.17 -10.15
N LEU A 99 6.24 17.91 -9.68
CA LEU A 99 5.69 17.74 -8.33
C LEU A 99 4.89 16.43 -8.22
N ALA A 100 3.99 16.17 -9.18
CA ALA A 100 3.17 14.97 -9.21
C ALA A 100 4.02 13.69 -9.22
N ILE A 101 5.04 13.64 -10.10
CA ILE A 101 5.97 12.50 -10.20
C ILE A 101 6.67 12.23 -8.87
N ASN A 102 7.17 13.27 -8.21
CA ASN A 102 7.86 13.13 -6.93
C ASN A 102 6.91 12.73 -5.78
N LEU A 103 5.67 13.20 -5.78
CA LEU A 103 4.65 12.76 -4.81
C LEU A 103 4.34 11.27 -4.97
N PHE A 104 4.12 10.79 -6.19
CA PHE A 104 3.85 9.37 -6.46
C PHE A 104 5.04 8.49 -6.06
N ARG A 105 6.27 8.93 -6.38
CA ARG A 105 7.50 8.25 -5.94
C ARG A 105 7.61 8.20 -4.43
N ALA A 106 7.38 9.33 -3.75
CA ALA A 106 7.48 9.42 -2.29
C ALA A 106 6.50 8.46 -1.61
N VAL A 107 5.24 8.42 -2.07
CA VAL A 107 4.26 7.46 -1.55
C VAL A 107 4.73 6.03 -1.80
N ALA A 108 5.06 5.68 -3.05
CA ALA A 108 5.37 4.31 -3.39
C ALA A 108 6.60 3.78 -2.64
N VAL A 109 7.70 4.54 -2.61
CA VAL A 109 8.91 4.18 -1.87
C VAL A 109 8.63 4.07 -0.38
N SER A 110 7.90 5.03 0.20
CA SER A 110 7.54 4.99 1.62
C SER A 110 6.70 3.77 1.97
N ARG A 111 5.75 3.37 1.11
CA ARG A 111 4.94 2.17 1.31
C ARG A 111 5.73 0.87 1.16
N ILE A 112 6.72 0.82 0.27
CA ILE A 112 7.61 -0.33 0.15
C ILE A 112 8.49 -0.43 1.40
N LEU A 113 9.11 0.68 1.81
CA LEU A 113 9.93 0.74 3.03
C LEU A 113 9.13 0.36 4.28
N HIS A 114 7.89 0.85 4.42
CA HIS A 114 7.01 0.50 5.53
C HIS A 114 6.83 -1.02 5.64
N THR A 115 6.53 -1.70 4.53
CA THR A 115 6.36 -3.16 4.51
C THR A 115 7.66 -3.89 4.82
N LEU A 116 8.80 -3.43 4.30
CA LEU A 116 10.10 -4.04 4.61
C LEU A 116 10.44 -3.95 6.10
N VAL A 117 10.30 -2.75 6.69
CA VAL A 117 10.61 -2.44 8.09
C VAL A 117 9.57 -3.04 9.06
N TYR A 118 8.38 -3.36 8.57
CA TYR A 118 7.33 -3.97 9.40
C TYR A 118 7.34 -5.50 9.32
N ALA A 119 7.43 -6.08 8.13
CA ALA A 119 7.19 -7.51 7.90
C ALA A 119 8.48 -8.32 7.65
N VAL A 120 9.53 -7.72 7.06
CA VAL A 120 10.74 -8.45 6.66
C VAL A 120 11.87 -8.27 7.67
N VAL A 121 12.20 -7.02 7.99
CA VAL A 121 13.22 -6.64 8.97
C VAL A 121 12.52 -5.90 10.09
N VAL A 122 12.42 -6.51 11.27
CA VAL A 122 11.77 -5.88 12.43
C VAL A 122 12.69 -4.79 12.97
N VAL A 123 12.55 -3.58 12.44
CA VAL A 123 13.27 -2.41 12.95
C VAL A 123 12.48 -1.82 14.13
N PRO A 124 13.17 -1.43 15.23
CA PRO A 124 12.53 -0.66 16.28
C PRO A 124 11.92 0.64 15.75
N GLN A 125 10.96 1.18 16.50
CA GLN A 125 10.50 2.56 16.26
C GLN A 125 11.71 3.50 16.29
N PRO A 126 11.79 4.57 15.47
CA PRO A 126 10.70 5.28 14.79
C PRO A 126 10.55 4.98 13.27
N ALA A 127 11.32 4.04 12.71
CA ALA A 127 11.40 3.83 11.26
C ALA A 127 10.02 3.58 10.59
N ARG A 128 9.13 2.84 11.27
CA ARG A 128 7.76 2.58 10.80
C ARG A 128 6.90 3.84 10.73
N PHE A 129 6.99 4.69 11.74
CA PHE A 129 6.25 5.95 11.78
C PHE A 129 6.72 6.92 10.69
N LEU A 130 8.04 7.02 10.48
CA LEU A 130 8.61 7.85 9.42
C LEU A 130 8.16 7.38 8.03
N ALA A 131 8.19 6.06 7.77
CA ALA A 131 7.70 5.50 6.51
C ALA A 131 6.18 5.68 6.32
N PHE A 132 5.40 5.64 7.40
CA PHE A 132 3.97 5.95 7.36
C PHE A 132 3.74 7.42 6.99
N MET A 133 4.41 8.35 7.67
CA MET A 133 4.30 9.79 7.39
C MET A 133 4.76 10.17 5.99
N GLY A 134 5.80 9.51 5.47
CA GLY A 134 6.29 9.69 4.11
C GLY A 134 5.27 9.34 3.01
N ALA A 135 4.27 8.50 3.32
CA ALA A 135 3.14 8.24 2.43
C ALA A 135 1.90 9.08 2.76
N MET A 136 1.62 9.30 4.05
CA MET A 136 0.42 10.00 4.50
C MET A 136 0.43 11.48 4.10
N VAL A 137 1.57 12.16 4.25
CA VAL A 137 1.68 13.60 3.95
C VAL A 137 1.46 13.90 2.46
N PRO A 138 2.11 13.22 1.52
CA PRO A 138 1.81 13.41 0.09
C PRO A 138 0.36 13.10 -0.28
N THR A 139 -0.22 12.04 0.28
CA THR A 139 -1.63 11.66 0.03
C THR A 139 -2.58 12.74 0.52
N ALA A 140 -2.37 13.26 1.74
CA ALA A 140 -3.15 14.36 2.30
C ALA A 140 -3.00 15.65 1.48
N TYR A 141 -1.79 15.96 1.02
CA TYR A 141 -1.55 17.11 0.14
C TYR A 141 -2.35 17.00 -1.16
N MET A 142 -2.27 15.86 -1.86
CA MET A 142 -3.03 15.61 -3.08
C MET A 142 -4.54 15.72 -2.82
N ALA A 143 -5.02 15.24 -1.67
CA ALA A 143 -6.43 15.34 -1.28
C ALA A 143 -6.88 16.78 -1.14
N LEU A 144 -6.14 17.58 -0.38
CA LEU A 144 -6.45 18.99 -0.17
C LEU A 144 -6.42 19.77 -1.48
N GLN A 145 -5.40 19.56 -2.33
CA GLN A 145 -5.31 20.25 -3.62
C GLN A 145 -6.49 19.90 -4.53
N THR A 146 -6.85 18.62 -4.60
CA THR A 146 -8.01 18.16 -5.39
C THR A 146 -9.30 18.81 -4.90
N ILE A 147 -9.54 18.82 -3.58
CA ILE A 147 -10.73 19.47 -3.00
C ILE A 147 -10.76 20.96 -3.33
N LEU A 148 -9.65 21.67 -3.12
CA LEU A 148 -9.57 23.12 -3.36
C LEU A 148 -9.74 23.49 -4.84
N TYR A 149 -9.29 22.63 -5.76
CA TYR A 149 -9.43 22.84 -7.20
C TYR A 149 -10.89 22.74 -7.65
N PHE A 150 -11.63 21.73 -7.19
CA PHE A 150 -13.03 21.48 -7.59
C PHE A 150 -14.08 22.17 -6.72
N LEU A 151 -13.69 22.77 -5.60
CA LEU A 151 -14.59 23.58 -4.76
C LEU A 151 -14.91 24.94 -5.40
N ARG A 152 -14.05 25.42 -6.30
CA ARG A 152 -14.21 26.67 -7.02
C ARG A 152 -15.02 26.47 -8.30
#